data_AF-A0A846D593-F1
#
_entry.id   AF-A0A846D593-F1
#
_cell.length_a   1.000
_cell.length_b   1.000
_cell.length_c   1.000
_cell.angle_alpha   90.00
_cell.angle_beta   90.00
_cell.angle_gamma   90.00
#
_symmetry.space_group_name_H-M   'P 1'
#
loop_
_entity.id
_entity.type
_entity.pdbx_description
1 polymer ?
#
loop_
_entity_poly.entity_id
_entity_poly.type
_entity_poly.pdbx_seq_one_letter_code
_entity_poly.pdbx_strand_id
1 'polypeptide(L)'
;MDRVLKVLCKEVLDKPLPEEDPLTQCLRVTPEPWLTIIFILFISLIVIGSYAFLKPVIFKTQEKPEQYTPPLSPQPKDSTGKESILCLVVPSHQLSDLKISDLKNQDDLIPSNRVKELISSASYFLCYGSGQPIDQIVNLNLSPDSINYSSDEDAYIQLRIPGGENIIGQKTKFELRKNLPDGDAKIDKIARLINLYGLENFICA
;
A
#
# COMPACT_ATOMS: atom_id res chain seq x y z
N MET A 1 61.53 10.00 21.93
CA MET A 1 60.35 10.38 21.12
C MET A 1 60.18 11.89 20.96
N ASP A 2 60.55 12.71 21.94
CA ASP A 2 60.31 14.17 21.92
C ASP A 2 61.07 14.99 20.86
N ARG A 3 62.24 14.51 20.38
CA ARG A 3 63.04 15.24 19.37
C ARG A 3 62.53 15.08 17.94
N VAL A 4 61.83 13.98 17.63
CA VAL A 4 61.31 13.72 16.28
C VAL A 4 60.08 14.59 16.00
N LEU A 5 59.27 14.87 17.02
CA LEU A 5 58.09 15.73 16.91
C LEU A 5 58.46 17.20 16.60
N LYS A 6 59.58 17.69 17.17
CA LYS A 6 60.05 19.07 16.92
C LYS A 6 60.58 19.30 15.51
N VAL A 7 61.12 18.26 14.86
CA VAL A 7 61.58 18.36 13.46
C VAL A 7 60.38 18.32 12.52
N LEU A 8 59.40 17.43 12.77
CA LEU A 8 58.19 17.35 11.95
C LEU A 8 57.31 18.60 12.03
N CYS A 9 57.21 19.27 13.18
CA CYS A 9 56.45 20.52 13.28
C CYS A 9 57.09 21.70 12.53
N LYS A 10 58.41 21.71 12.35
CA LYS A 10 59.09 22.81 11.65
C LYS A 10 58.98 22.68 10.12
N GLU A 11 58.83 21.47 9.61
CA GLU A 11 58.76 21.21 8.17
C GLU A 11 57.35 21.33 7.56
N VAL A 12 56.31 21.32 8.41
CA VAL A 12 54.92 21.49 7.97
C VAL A 12 54.49 22.96 7.96
N LEU A 13 55.16 23.85 8.70
CA LEU A 13 54.73 25.24 8.88
C LEU A 13 55.32 26.25 7.86
N ASP A 14 56.21 25.81 6.97
CA ASP A 14 56.88 26.65 5.96
C ASP A 14 56.36 26.41 4.53
N LYS A 15 55.28 25.66 4.36
CA LYS A 15 54.66 25.49 3.04
C LYS A 15 53.75 26.69 2.76
N PRO A 16 53.98 27.47 1.68
CA PRO A 16 53.06 28.51 1.26
C PRO A 16 51.69 27.88 0.99
N LEU A 17 50.64 28.56 1.48
CA LEU A 17 49.24 28.17 1.29
C LEU A 17 48.99 27.89 -0.20
N PRO A 18 48.32 26.79 -0.58
CA PRO A 18 47.96 26.56 -1.97
C PRO A 18 47.08 27.72 -2.43
N GLU A 19 47.54 28.38 -3.50
CA GLU A 19 46.82 29.41 -4.24
C GLU A 19 45.43 28.85 -4.58
N GLU A 20 44.39 29.44 -3.99
CA GLU A 20 43.03 28.93 -4.15
C GLU A 20 42.61 29.07 -5.62
N ASP A 21 42.17 27.95 -6.19
CA ASP A 21 41.66 27.88 -7.56
C ASP A 21 40.52 28.92 -7.74
N PRO A 22 40.53 29.73 -8.81
CA PRO A 22 39.48 30.74 -9.06
C PRO A 22 38.08 30.12 -9.17
N LEU A 23 37.98 28.81 -9.43
CA LEU A 23 36.73 28.06 -9.44
C LEU A 23 36.10 27.89 -8.06
N THR A 24 36.89 27.81 -6.98
CA THR A 24 36.36 27.73 -5.61
C THR A 24 35.79 29.07 -5.15
N GLN A 25 36.28 30.18 -5.70
CA GLN A 25 35.79 31.53 -5.42
C GLN A 25 34.40 31.78 -6.04
N CYS A 26 34.11 31.18 -7.20
CA CYS A 26 32.78 31.24 -7.84
C CYS A 26 31.70 30.43 -7.10
N LEU A 27 32.07 29.39 -6.35
CA LEU A 27 31.10 28.59 -5.57
C LEU A 27 30.79 29.19 -4.19
N ARG A 28 31.52 30.24 -3.78
CA ARG A 28 31.24 31.02 -2.58
C ARG A 28 30.34 32.24 -2.86
N VAL A 29 29.51 32.16 -3.90
CA VAL A 29 28.33 33.02 -4.02
C VAL A 29 27.34 32.53 -2.97
N THR A 30 27.48 33.06 -1.75
CA THR A 30 26.43 32.96 -0.74
C THR A 30 25.15 33.47 -1.39
N PRO A 31 24.11 32.63 -1.55
CA PRO A 31 22.86 33.10 -2.13
C PRO A 31 22.41 34.27 -1.27
N GLU A 32 22.20 35.42 -1.91
CA GLU A 32 21.72 36.59 -1.19
C GLU A 32 20.42 36.21 -0.45
N PRO A 33 20.22 36.66 0.79
CA PRO A 33 19.19 36.13 1.68
C PRO A 33 17.77 36.23 1.10
N TRP A 34 17.54 37.11 0.13
CA TRP A 34 16.28 37.24 -0.58
C TRP A 34 15.99 36.05 -1.53
N LEU A 35 17.01 35.41 -2.12
CA LEU A 35 16.82 34.23 -2.98
C LEU A 35 16.30 33.03 -2.20
N THR A 36 16.77 32.83 -0.96
CA THR A 36 16.28 31.75 -0.09
C THR A 36 14.82 31.95 0.28
N ILE A 37 14.41 33.21 0.55
CA ILE A 37 13.02 33.54 0.86
C ILE A 37 12.12 33.27 -0.36
N ILE A 38 12.53 33.68 -1.56
CA ILE A 38 11.78 33.41 -2.80
C ILE A 38 11.65 31.90 -3.04
N PHE A 39 12.71 31.13 -2.83
CA PHE A 39 12.68 29.68 -3.01
C PHE A 39 11.69 29.00 -2.05
N ILE A 40 11.67 29.39 -0.77
CA ILE A 40 10.72 28.86 0.22
C ILE A 40 9.28 29.20 -0.15
N LEU A 41 9.01 30.44 -0.59
CA LEU A 41 7.68 30.84 -1.05
C LEU A 41 7.23 30.03 -2.27
N PHE A 42 8.13 29.77 -3.21
CA PHE A 42 7.85 29.01 -4.42
C PHE A 42 7.51 27.55 -4.13
N ILE A 43 8.31 26.88 -3.29
CA ILE A 43 8.02 25.50 -2.85
C ILE A 43 6.69 25.44 -2.10
N SER A 44 6.41 26.41 -1.22
CA SER A 44 5.13 26.47 -0.48
C SER A 44 3.93 26.61 -1.42
N LEU A 45 4.03 27.44 -2.45
CA LEU A 45 3.00 27.61 -3.49
C LEU A 45 2.79 26.33 -4.30
N ILE A 46 3.85 25.61 -4.66
CA ILE A 46 3.76 24.34 -5.37
C ILE A 46 3.05 23.28 -4.50
N VAL A 47 3.40 23.17 -3.22
CA VAL A 47 2.77 22.21 -2.30
C VAL A 47 1.29 22.52 -2.11
N ILE A 48 0.92 23.79 -1.89
CA ILE A 48 -0.49 24.19 -1.72
C ILE A 48 -1.27 24.03 -3.03
N GLY A 49 -0.67 24.44 -4.16
CA GLY A 49 -1.27 24.33 -5.48
C GLY A 49 -1.50 22.88 -5.90
N SER A 50 -0.51 22.00 -5.70
CA SER A 50 -0.65 20.56 -5.97
C SER A 50 -1.73 19.92 -5.08
N TYR A 51 -1.84 20.30 -3.80
CA TYR A 51 -2.89 19.79 -2.91
C TYR A 51 -4.31 20.21 -3.36
N ALA A 52 -4.46 21.43 -3.89
CA ALA A 52 -5.74 21.90 -4.45
C ALA A 52 -6.05 21.27 -5.81
N PHE A 53 -5.03 20.99 -6.63
CA PHE A 53 -5.19 20.41 -7.97
C PHE A 53 -5.38 18.89 -7.97
N LEU A 54 -5.01 18.18 -6.90
CA LEU A 54 -5.27 16.74 -6.74
C LEU A 54 -6.70 16.40 -6.27
N LYS A 55 -7.44 17.36 -5.70
CA LYS A 55 -8.83 17.13 -5.27
C LYS A 55 -9.86 16.93 -6.40
N PRO A 56 -9.80 17.61 -7.57
CA PRO A 56 -10.87 17.51 -8.56
C PRO A 56 -10.75 16.32 -9.53
N VAL A 57 -9.58 15.67 -9.63
CA VAL A 57 -9.35 14.61 -10.64
C VAL A 57 -9.90 13.25 -10.22
N ILE A 58 -10.22 13.05 -8.93
CA ILE A 58 -10.83 11.80 -8.42
C ILE A 58 -12.38 11.87 -8.43
N PHE A 59 -12.98 13.03 -8.70
CA PHE A 59 -14.42 13.26 -8.56
C PHE A 59 -15.21 13.33 -9.88
N LYS A 60 -14.80 12.56 -10.90
CA LYS A 60 -15.57 12.41 -12.14
C LYS A 60 -15.73 10.94 -12.54
N THR A 61 -16.36 10.11 -11.71
CA THR A 61 -17.02 8.90 -12.20
C THR A 61 -18.27 8.57 -11.37
N GLN A 62 -19.42 8.74 -12.04
CA GLN A 62 -20.74 8.16 -11.77
C GLN A 62 -21.51 8.56 -10.51
N GLU A 63 -22.28 9.65 -10.62
CA GLU A 63 -23.67 9.59 -10.20
C GLU A 63 -24.49 8.95 -11.34
N LYS A 64 -25.16 7.82 -11.08
CA LYS A 64 -26.26 7.31 -11.90
C LYS A 64 -27.53 7.29 -11.04
N PRO A 65 -28.71 7.69 -11.56
CA PRO A 65 -29.86 8.10 -10.75
C PRO A 65 -30.48 6.93 -9.97
N GLU A 66 -30.88 7.21 -8.72
CA GLU A 66 -31.75 6.36 -7.92
C GLU A 66 -33.11 6.18 -8.60
N GLN A 67 -33.43 4.93 -8.95
CA GLN A 67 -34.76 4.57 -9.43
C GLN A 67 -35.45 3.73 -8.35
N TYR A 68 -36.28 4.41 -7.55
CA TYR A 68 -37.20 3.81 -6.58
C TYR A 68 -38.18 2.86 -7.28
N THR A 69 -38.28 1.61 -6.80
CA THR A 69 -39.37 0.67 -7.15
C THR A 69 -39.82 -0.04 -5.85
N PRO A 70 -41.15 -0.31 -5.64
CA PRO A 70 -41.74 -0.55 -4.33
C PRO A 70 -41.54 -1.99 -3.79
N PRO A 71 -41.87 -2.25 -2.51
CA PRO A 71 -41.59 -3.52 -1.86
C PRO A 71 -42.68 -4.55 -2.15
N LEU A 72 -42.31 -5.72 -2.71
CA LEU A 72 -43.20 -6.88 -2.73
C LEU A 72 -42.43 -8.21 -2.64
N SER A 73 -42.69 -8.90 -1.52
CA SER A 73 -42.65 -10.35 -1.26
C SER A 73 -41.30 -11.10 -1.25
N PRO A 74 -41.07 -11.99 -0.25
CA PRO A 74 -39.85 -12.77 -0.12
C PRO A 74 -39.87 -13.97 -1.08
N GLN A 75 -39.20 -13.85 -2.22
CA GLN A 75 -38.74 -15.03 -2.95
C GLN A 75 -37.39 -15.50 -2.40
N PRO A 76 -37.15 -16.81 -2.32
CA PRO A 76 -35.84 -17.35 -1.97
C PRO A 76 -34.85 -16.89 -3.05
N LYS A 77 -33.91 -16.03 -2.66
CA LYS A 77 -32.85 -15.53 -3.53
C LYS A 77 -31.91 -16.69 -3.85
N ASP A 78 -32.08 -17.30 -5.01
CA ASP A 78 -30.93 -17.82 -5.74
C ASP A 78 -30.12 -16.60 -6.21
N SER A 79 -29.26 -16.10 -5.30
CA SER A 79 -28.37 -14.99 -5.58
C SER A 79 -27.19 -15.50 -6.41
N THR A 80 -27.33 -15.53 -7.73
CA THR A 80 -26.18 -15.43 -8.64
C THR A 80 -25.65 -13.98 -8.58
N GLY A 81 -25.21 -13.56 -7.39
CA GLY A 81 -24.52 -12.30 -7.20
C GLY A 81 -23.15 -12.39 -7.85
N LYS A 82 -22.74 -11.33 -8.54
CA LYS A 82 -21.40 -11.23 -9.14
C LYS A 82 -20.35 -11.38 -8.05
N GLU A 83 -19.41 -12.29 -8.30
CA GLU A 83 -18.26 -12.49 -7.43
C GLU A 83 -17.35 -11.26 -7.43
N SER A 84 -16.80 -10.97 -6.26
CA SER A 84 -15.73 -9.98 -6.08
C SER A 84 -14.46 -10.66 -5.58
N ILE A 85 -13.32 -10.04 -5.86
CA ILE A 85 -12.01 -10.46 -5.38
C ILE A 85 -11.60 -9.48 -4.28
N LEU A 86 -11.28 -10.00 -3.10
CA LEU A 86 -10.74 -9.26 -1.98
C LEU A 86 -9.30 -9.71 -1.74
N CYS A 87 -8.38 -8.79 -1.89
CA CYS A 87 -6.96 -8.96 -1.62
C CYS A 87 -6.64 -8.27 -0.30
N LEU A 88 -5.97 -8.98 0.60
CA LEU A 88 -5.55 -8.45 1.90
C LEU A 88 -4.06 -8.74 2.10
N VAL A 89 -3.38 -7.79 2.74
CA VAL A 89 -2.05 -8.00 3.32
C VAL A 89 -2.22 -8.00 4.83
N VAL A 90 -1.99 -9.15 5.46
CA VAL A 90 -2.19 -9.38 6.89
C VAL A 90 -0.91 -9.97 7.50
N PRO A 91 -0.66 -9.75 8.80
CA PRO A 91 0.39 -10.48 9.50
C PRO A 91 0.18 -12.00 9.38
N SER A 92 1.24 -12.75 9.06
CA SER A 92 1.16 -14.18 8.77
C SER A 92 0.62 -15.01 9.93
N HIS A 93 0.82 -14.60 11.18
CA HIS A 93 0.21 -15.25 12.35
C HIS A 93 -1.32 -15.19 12.35
N GLN A 94 -1.96 -14.24 11.67
CA GLN A 94 -3.43 -14.20 11.51
C GLN A 94 -3.94 -15.32 10.57
N LEU A 95 -3.04 -15.97 9.84
CA LEU A 95 -3.35 -17.05 8.94
C LEU A 95 -3.08 -18.44 9.55
N SER A 96 -2.48 -18.53 10.75
CA SER A 96 -2.13 -19.81 11.39
C SER A 96 -3.33 -20.74 11.59
N ASP A 97 -4.50 -20.15 11.84
CA ASP A 97 -5.74 -20.87 12.15
C ASP A 97 -6.49 -21.31 10.89
N LEU A 98 -6.11 -20.78 9.72
CA LEU A 98 -6.56 -21.31 8.44
C LEU A 98 -5.83 -22.65 8.29
N LYS A 99 -6.56 -23.78 8.21
CA LYS A 99 -5.95 -25.11 8.14
C LYS A 99 -5.20 -25.28 6.81
N ILE A 100 -3.96 -24.81 6.77
CA ILE A 100 -3.12 -24.76 5.56
C ILE A 100 -2.78 -26.14 5.01
N SER A 101 -3.00 -27.21 5.80
CA SER A 101 -2.85 -28.58 5.34
C SER A 101 -3.67 -28.90 4.09
N ASP A 102 -4.77 -28.18 3.85
CA ASP A 102 -5.71 -28.45 2.76
C ASP A 102 -5.65 -27.45 1.59
N LEU A 103 -4.83 -26.39 1.69
CA LEU A 103 -4.65 -25.34 0.65
C LEU A 103 -4.07 -25.86 -0.68
N LYS A 104 -3.69 -27.13 -0.74
CA LYS A 104 -3.42 -27.82 -2.01
C LYS A 104 -4.69 -28.03 -2.85
N ASN A 105 -5.86 -28.00 -2.21
CA ASN A 105 -7.18 -27.98 -2.83
C ASN A 105 -7.73 -26.56 -2.68
N GLN A 106 -7.86 -25.83 -3.78
CA GLN A 106 -8.29 -24.42 -3.84
C GLN A 106 -9.75 -24.18 -3.40
N ASP A 107 -10.37 -25.07 -2.62
CA ASP A 107 -11.80 -25.03 -2.26
C ASP A 107 -12.05 -24.75 -0.77
N ASP A 108 -11.03 -24.26 -0.05
CA ASP A 108 -11.20 -23.90 1.36
C ASP A 108 -12.11 -22.67 1.51
N LEU A 109 -13.23 -22.90 2.20
CA LEU A 109 -14.23 -21.90 2.55
C LEU A 109 -13.89 -21.26 3.90
N ILE A 110 -13.90 -19.94 3.95
CA ILE A 110 -13.71 -19.12 5.15
C ILE A 110 -15.04 -18.44 5.49
N PRO A 111 -15.56 -18.58 6.72
CA PRO A 111 -16.78 -17.90 7.12
C PRO A 111 -16.61 -16.38 7.14
N SER A 112 -17.65 -15.64 6.75
CA SER A 112 -17.65 -14.16 6.73
C SER A 112 -17.14 -13.49 8.01
N ASN A 113 -17.39 -14.06 9.18
CA ASN A 113 -16.86 -13.54 10.46
C ASN A 113 -15.33 -13.56 10.50
N ARG A 114 -14.71 -14.63 10.01
CA ARG A 114 -13.25 -14.71 9.92
C ARG A 114 -12.70 -13.76 8.85
N VAL A 115 -13.42 -13.57 7.75
CA VAL A 115 -13.07 -12.53 6.76
C VAL A 115 -13.10 -11.13 7.38
N LYS A 116 -14.09 -10.81 8.23
CA LYS A 116 -14.16 -9.53 8.95
C LYS A 116 -12.98 -9.33 9.91
N GLU A 117 -12.52 -10.38 10.57
CA GLU A 117 -11.31 -10.35 11.40
C GLU A 117 -10.06 -10.06 10.56
N LEU A 118 -9.88 -10.76 9.44
CA LEU A 118 -8.77 -10.52 8.51
C LEU A 118 -8.77 -9.09 7.95
N ILE A 119 -9.95 -8.55 7.58
CA ILE A 119 -10.06 -7.15 7.16
C ILE A 119 -9.64 -6.19 8.29
N SER A 120 -9.93 -6.54 9.54
CA SER A 120 -9.60 -5.70 10.70
C SER A 120 -8.09 -5.67 10.96
N SER A 121 -7.40 -6.80 10.76
CA SER A 121 -5.95 -6.93 10.96
C SER A 121 -5.10 -6.58 9.74
N ALA A 122 -5.71 -6.39 8.56
CA ALA A 122 -4.98 -6.09 7.33
C ALA A 122 -4.27 -4.74 7.38
N SER A 123 -2.99 -4.71 6.98
CA SER A 123 -2.24 -3.47 6.77
C SER A 123 -2.62 -2.79 5.45
N TYR A 124 -2.97 -3.61 4.44
CA TYR A 124 -3.39 -3.15 3.12
C TYR A 124 -4.56 -4.00 2.62
N PHE A 125 -5.46 -3.37 1.86
CA PHE A 125 -6.52 -4.10 1.18
C PHE A 125 -6.80 -3.54 -0.21
N LEU A 126 -7.34 -4.39 -1.08
CA LEU A 126 -7.85 -4.04 -2.39
C LEU A 126 -9.07 -4.91 -2.68
N CYS A 127 -10.17 -4.31 -3.12
CA CYS A 127 -11.34 -5.03 -3.57
C CYS A 127 -11.67 -4.68 -5.02
N TYR A 128 -11.81 -5.70 -5.85
CA TYR A 128 -12.00 -5.56 -7.28
C TYR A 128 -13.04 -6.55 -7.82
N GLY A 129 -13.70 -6.20 -8.93
CA GLY A 129 -14.66 -7.09 -9.58
C GLY A 129 -13.96 -8.19 -10.39
N SER A 130 -14.54 -9.39 -10.46
CA SER A 130 -13.95 -10.56 -11.15
C SER A 130 -13.76 -10.44 -12.69
N GLY A 131 -14.00 -9.26 -13.28
CA GLY A 131 -13.97 -9.04 -14.73
C GLY A 131 -12.57 -8.88 -15.35
N GLN A 132 -11.51 -8.70 -14.55
CA GLN A 132 -10.12 -8.70 -15.02
C GLN A 132 -9.26 -9.57 -14.11
N PRO A 133 -8.23 -10.26 -14.66
CA PRO A 133 -7.32 -11.06 -13.84
C PRO A 133 -6.55 -10.14 -12.89
N ILE A 134 -6.67 -10.41 -11.59
CA ILE A 134 -6.03 -9.60 -10.54
C ILE A 134 -4.51 -9.50 -10.72
N ASP A 135 -3.87 -10.52 -11.28
CA ASP A 135 -2.42 -10.54 -11.54
C ASP A 135 -1.98 -9.46 -12.55
N GLN A 136 -2.89 -8.90 -13.36
CA GLN A 136 -2.61 -7.75 -14.23
C GLN A 136 -2.69 -6.41 -13.49
N ILE A 137 -3.42 -6.37 -12.37
CA ILE A 137 -3.63 -5.17 -11.54
C ILE A 137 -2.60 -5.12 -10.41
N VAL A 138 -2.20 -6.29 -9.93
CA VAL A 138 -1.40 -6.50 -8.73
C VAL A 138 -0.09 -7.18 -9.13
N ASN A 139 0.96 -6.37 -9.30
CA ASN A 139 2.30 -6.85 -9.61
C ASN A 139 3.13 -7.05 -8.31
N LEU A 140 2.68 -7.98 -7.45
CA LEU A 140 3.35 -8.25 -6.18
C LEU A 140 4.46 -9.28 -6.35
N ASN A 141 5.57 -9.06 -5.65
CA ASN A 141 6.62 -10.06 -5.53
C ASN A 141 6.29 -11.05 -4.40
N LEU A 142 5.71 -12.19 -4.77
CA LEU A 142 5.17 -13.19 -3.86
C LEU A 142 6.03 -14.45 -3.85
N SER A 143 6.28 -15.00 -2.66
CA SER A 143 6.87 -16.32 -2.51
C SER A 143 5.77 -17.32 -2.08
N PRO A 144 5.45 -18.34 -2.89
CA PRO A 144 4.51 -19.38 -2.50
C PRO A 144 5.11 -20.35 -1.47
N ASP A 145 6.44 -20.43 -1.39
CA ASP A 145 7.15 -21.35 -0.52
C ASP A 145 7.40 -20.72 0.86
N SER A 146 6.91 -21.39 1.91
CA SER A 146 7.21 -21.12 3.32
C SER A 146 6.68 -19.80 3.91
N ILE A 147 5.35 -19.68 4.04
CA ILE A 147 4.80 -18.71 5.00
C ILE A 147 5.14 -19.22 6.41
N ASN A 148 5.91 -18.44 7.17
CA ASN A 148 6.16 -18.71 8.57
C ASN A 148 5.05 -18.10 9.42
N TYR A 149 4.02 -18.88 9.72
CA TYR A 149 2.86 -18.47 10.52
C TYR A 149 3.19 -18.09 11.97
N SER A 150 4.42 -18.32 12.44
CA SER A 150 4.87 -17.89 13.77
C SER A 150 5.65 -16.58 13.74
N SER A 151 5.78 -15.95 12.58
CA SER A 151 6.50 -14.69 12.40
C SER A 151 5.58 -13.48 12.29
N ASP A 152 6.15 -12.29 12.45
CA ASP A 152 5.47 -11.02 12.19
C ASP A 152 5.54 -10.60 10.72
N GLU A 153 5.89 -11.52 9.82
CA GLU A 153 5.96 -11.22 8.39
C GLU A 153 4.58 -11.03 7.78
N ASP A 154 4.50 -10.14 6.80
CA ASP A 154 3.27 -9.91 6.04
C ASP A 154 3.01 -11.04 5.03
N ALA A 155 1.77 -11.48 5.00
CA ALA A 155 1.25 -12.45 4.06
C ALA A 155 0.15 -11.82 3.20
N TYR A 156 0.16 -12.16 1.93
CA TYR A 156 -0.87 -11.82 0.97
C TYR A 156 -1.91 -12.94 0.93
N ILE A 157 -3.19 -12.58 1.06
CA ILE A 157 -4.32 -13.49 0.87
C ILE A 157 -5.31 -12.90 -0.13
N GLN A 158 -5.76 -13.74 -1.06
CA GLN A 158 -6.76 -13.44 -2.06
C GLN A 158 -7.98 -14.31 -1.81
N LEU A 159 -9.13 -13.65 -1.66
CA LEU A 159 -10.41 -14.25 -1.38
C LEU A 159 -11.39 -13.95 -2.51
N ARG A 160 -12.18 -14.94 -2.91
CA ARG A 160 -13.38 -14.73 -3.74
C ARG A 160 -14.60 -14.67 -2.84
N ILE A 161 -15.37 -13.60 -2.98
CA ILE A 161 -16.56 -13.35 -2.18
C ILE A 161 -17.78 -13.38 -3.10
N PRO A 162 -18.62 -14.43 -3.01
CA PRO A 162 -19.89 -14.50 -3.71
C PRO A 162 -20.82 -13.36 -3.28
N GLY A 163 -21.49 -12.71 -4.24
CA GLY A 163 -22.39 -11.58 -3.93
C GLY A 163 -21.68 -10.37 -3.29
N GLY A 164 -20.40 -10.19 -3.58
CA GLY A 164 -19.58 -9.12 -3.01
C GLY A 164 -19.60 -7.82 -3.82
N GLU A 165 -20.64 -7.53 -4.59
CA GLU A 165 -20.67 -6.30 -5.40
C GLU A 165 -20.58 -5.03 -4.55
N ASN A 166 -21.13 -5.08 -3.33
CA ASN A 166 -21.19 -3.94 -2.43
C ASN A 166 -19.84 -3.62 -1.75
N ILE A 167 -18.85 -4.52 -1.81
CA ILE A 167 -17.52 -4.28 -1.24
C ILE A 167 -16.52 -3.72 -2.27
N ILE A 168 -16.86 -3.71 -3.56
CA ILE A 168 -16.02 -3.17 -4.62
C ILE A 168 -15.87 -1.65 -4.45
N GLY A 169 -14.63 -1.16 -4.55
CA GLY A 169 -14.33 0.28 -4.50
C GLY A 169 -14.47 0.95 -3.12
N GLN A 170 -14.76 0.17 -2.08
CA GLN A 170 -14.81 0.69 -0.71
C GLN A 170 -13.44 1.18 -0.26
N LYS A 171 -13.41 2.27 0.51
CA LYS A 171 -12.17 2.98 0.86
C LYS A 171 -11.72 2.77 2.29
N THR A 172 -12.53 2.09 3.10
CA THR A 172 -12.24 1.88 4.52
C THR A 172 -12.51 0.44 4.97
N LYS A 173 -11.76 -0.03 5.97
CA LYS A 173 -12.03 -1.32 6.65
C LYS A 173 -13.45 -1.41 7.23
N PHE A 174 -13.99 -0.27 7.70
CA PHE A 174 -15.32 -0.24 8.27
C PHE A 174 -16.40 -0.53 7.20
N GLU A 175 -16.34 0.16 6.06
CA GLU A 175 -17.26 -0.05 4.95
C GLU A 175 -17.16 -1.46 4.39
N LEU A 176 -15.93 -1.97 4.22
CA LEU A 176 -15.71 -3.36 3.79
C LEU A 176 -16.41 -4.37 4.71
N ARG A 177 -16.22 -4.25 6.03
CA ARG A 177 -16.84 -5.17 7.00
C ARG A 177 -18.36 -5.03 7.06
N LYS A 178 -18.87 -3.81 6.92
CA LYS A 178 -20.31 -3.51 6.95
C LYS A 178 -21.03 -4.04 5.71
N ASN A 179 -20.39 -3.93 4.55
CA ASN A 179 -20.96 -4.30 3.26
C ASN A 179 -20.59 -5.73 2.82
N LEU A 180 -19.83 -6.46 3.64
CA LEU A 180 -19.50 -7.86 3.39
C LEU A 180 -20.80 -8.70 3.39
N PRO A 181 -21.06 -9.48 2.33
CA PRO A 181 -22.22 -10.35 2.29
C PRO A 181 -22.13 -11.45 3.35
N ASP A 182 -23.29 -11.93 3.78
CA ASP A 182 -23.38 -13.13 4.60
C ASP A 182 -23.09 -14.37 3.74
N GLY A 183 -22.20 -15.23 4.21
CA GLY A 183 -21.77 -16.43 3.50
C GLY A 183 -20.29 -16.74 3.72
N ASP A 184 -19.82 -17.77 3.03
CA ASP A 184 -18.41 -18.17 3.05
C ASP A 184 -17.68 -17.58 1.85
N ALA A 185 -16.45 -17.10 2.09
CA ALA A 185 -15.52 -16.68 1.06
C ALA A 185 -14.59 -17.85 0.70
N LYS A 186 -14.20 -17.93 -0.57
CA LYS A 186 -13.28 -18.97 -1.05
C LYS A 186 -11.85 -18.43 -1.08
N ILE A 187 -10.89 -19.19 -0.57
CA ILE A 187 -9.48 -18.82 -0.69
C ILE A 187 -8.98 -19.13 -2.09
N ASP A 188 -8.48 -18.13 -2.79
CA ASP A 188 -7.95 -18.27 -4.16
C ASP A 188 -6.42 -18.40 -4.15
N LYS A 189 -5.75 -17.64 -3.27
CA LYS A 189 -4.29 -17.59 -3.18
C LYS A 189 -3.85 -17.14 -1.79
N ILE A 190 -2.83 -17.78 -1.25
CA ILE A 190 -2.06 -17.27 -0.11
C ILE A 190 -0.59 -17.34 -0.47
N ALA A 191 0.16 -16.27 -0.20
CA ALA A 191 1.60 -16.23 -0.42
C ALA A 191 2.27 -15.29 0.58
N ARG A 192 3.57 -15.51 0.80
CA ARG A 192 4.39 -14.58 1.58
C ARG A 192 4.68 -13.35 0.72
N LEU A 193 4.56 -12.16 1.32
CA LEU A 193 4.93 -10.92 0.67
C LEU A 193 6.44 -10.69 0.88
N ILE A 194 7.23 -10.67 -0.20
CA ILE A 194 8.69 -10.50 -0.09
C ILE A 194 9.07 -9.02 0.14
N ASN A 195 8.29 -8.11 -0.45
CA ASN A 195 8.49 -6.67 -0.36
C ASN A 195 7.19 -5.94 -0.67
N LEU A 196 7.19 -4.63 -0.45
CA LEU A 196 6.01 -3.77 -0.64
C LEU A 196 5.82 -3.30 -2.10
N TYR A 197 6.65 -3.76 -3.05
CA TYR A 197 6.49 -3.37 -4.46
C TYR A 197 5.19 -3.94 -5.02
N GLY A 198 4.44 -3.12 -5.76
CA GLY A 198 3.15 -3.51 -6.35
C GLY A 198 1.94 -3.26 -5.44
N LEU A 199 2.12 -2.71 -4.24
CA LEU A 199 1.03 -2.27 -3.36
C LEU A 199 0.46 -0.89 -3.69
N GLU A 200 0.89 -0.26 -4.79
CA GLU A 200 0.47 1.10 -5.20
C GLU A 200 -1.05 1.22 -5.39
N ASN A 201 -1.69 0.13 -5.81
CA ASN A 201 -3.13 0.05 -6.01
C ASN A 201 -3.90 -0.32 -4.74
N PHE A 202 -3.20 -0.63 -3.64
CA PHE A 202 -3.83 -1.01 -2.37
C PHE A 202 -4.09 0.22 -1.51
N ILE A 203 -5.15 0.12 -0.72
CA ILE A 203 -5.48 1.11 0.29
C ILE A 203 -4.75 0.73 1.58
N CYS A 204 -3.92 1.64 2.07
CA CYS A 204 -3.30 1.55 3.39
C CYS A 204 -4.38 1.76 4.46
N ALA A 205 -4.40 0.89 5.48
CA ALA A 205 -5.61 0.65 6.25
C ALA A 205 -5.43 0.71 7.76
#